data_AF-A0A959X5X5-F1
#
_entry.id   AF-A0A959X5X5-F1
#
_cell.length_a   1.000
_cell.length_b   1.000
_cell.length_c   1.000
_cell.angle_alpha   90.00
_cell.angle_beta   90.00
_cell.angle_gamma   90.00
#
_symmetry.space_group_name_H-M   'P 1'
#
loop_
_entity.id
_entity.type
_entity.pdbx_description
1 polymer ?
#
loop_
_entity_poly.entity_id
_entity_poly.type
_entity_poly.pdbx_seq_one_letter_code
_entity_poly.pdbx_strand_id
1 'polypeptide(L)' 'MSAEPPRAGELLVSTSGGNQEFFDQSVVLLLDCDHDGALGVTLNKLAGTSLEAVLP' A
#
# COMPACT_ATOMS: atom_id res chain seq x y z
N MET A 1 15.74 19.16 4.41
CA MET A 1 14.30 19.22 4.11
C MET A 1 13.65 18.14 4.94
N SER A 2 12.93 18.48 6.01
CA SER A 2 12.17 17.46 6.74
C SER A 2 10.94 17.16 5.90
N ALA A 3 10.84 15.95 5.35
CA ALA A 3 9.62 15.52 4.70
C ALA A 3 8.52 15.50 5.76
N GLU A 4 7.40 16.17 5.49
CA GLU A 4 6.21 15.97 6.31
C GLU A 4 5.84 14.48 6.27
N PRO A 5 5.40 13.89 7.39
CA PRO A 5 4.92 12.52 7.37
C PRO A 5 3.75 12.41 6.37
N PRO A 6 3.64 11.28 5.66
CA PRO A 6 2.60 11.09 4.68
C PRO A 6 1.22 11.09 5.34
N ARG A 7 0.20 11.53 4.60
CA ARG A 7 -1.16 11.72 5.11
C ARG A 7 -2.12 10.70 4.51
N ALA A 8 -3.18 10.36 5.25
CA ALA A 8 -4.25 9.53 4.72
C ALA A 8 -4.78 10.10 3.39
N GLY A 9 -4.99 9.23 2.41
CA GLY A 9 -5.36 9.57 1.03
C GLY A 9 -4.17 9.71 0.07
N GLU A 10 -2.93 9.77 0.56
CA GLU A 10 -1.74 9.80 -0.29
C GLU A 10 -1.34 8.40 -0.78
N LEU A 11 -0.57 8.38 -1.88
CA LEU A 11 -0.03 7.15 -2.46
C LEU A 11 1.46 7.01 -2.13
N LEU A 12 1.83 5.84 -1.60
CA LEU A 12 3.22 5.43 -1.45
C LEU A 12 3.60 4.60 -2.68
N VAL A 13 4.59 5.06 -3.43
CA VAL A 13 5.05 4.41 -4.66
C VAL A 13 6.43 3.82 -4.44
N SER A 14 6.58 2.53 -4.71
CA SER A 14 7.88 1.85 -4.62
C SER A 14 8.88 2.44 -5.61
N THR A 15 10.05 2.87 -5.13
CA THR A 15 11.09 3.52 -5.94
C THR A 15 12.21 2.58 -6.37
N SER A 16 12.38 1.45 -5.67
CA SER A 16 13.38 0.43 -5.97
C SER A 16 12.71 -0.84 -6.47
N GLY A 17 12.96 -1.19 -7.73
CA GLY A 17 12.53 -2.47 -8.30
C GLY A 17 13.57 -3.58 -8.08
N GLY A 18 13.13 -4.84 -8.05
CA GLY A 18 14.00 -5.99 -8.31
C GLY A 18 14.35 -6.88 -7.11
N ASN A 19 13.82 -6.61 -5.92
CA ASN A 19 14.06 -7.49 -4.76
C ASN A 19 13.05 -8.65 -4.64
N GLN A 20 12.08 -8.78 -5.56
CA GLN A 20 10.99 -9.79 -5.51
C GLN A 20 10.21 -9.83 -4.17
N GLU A 21 10.30 -8.78 -3.37
CA GLU A 21 9.58 -8.66 -2.11
C GLU A 21 8.13 -8.23 -2.34
N PHE A 22 7.30 -8.32 -1.30
CA PHE A 22 5.87 -7.98 -1.39
C PHE A 22 5.62 -6.56 -1.93
N PHE A 23 6.46 -5.59 -1.61
CA PHE A 23 6.31 -4.20 -2.07
C PHE A 23 7.02 -3.89 -3.38
N ASP A 24 7.63 -4.89 -4.04
CA ASP A 24 8.25 -4.71 -5.35
C ASP A 24 7.21 -4.23 -6.36
N GLN A 25 7.53 -3.12 -7.03
CA GLN A 25 6.67 -2.41 -7.98
C GLN A 25 5.24 -2.13 -7.45
N SER A 26 5.08 -1.91 -6.14
CA SER A 26 3.78 -1.66 -5.53
C SER A 26 3.39 -0.18 -5.47
N VAL A 27 2.08 0.07 -5.49
CA VAL A 27 1.44 1.34 -5.17
C VAL A 27 0.48 1.09 -4.00
N VAL A 28 0.73 1.76 -2.87
CA VAL A 28 -0.05 1.60 -1.64
C VAL A 28 -0.83 2.88 -1.38
N LEU A 29 -2.15 2.78 -1.21
CA LEU A 29 -2.99 3.88 -0.73
C LEU A 29 -2.93 3.92 0.80
N LEU A 30 -2.55 5.07 1.36
CA LEU A 30 -2.57 5.28 2.80
C LEU A 30 -4.00 5.53 3.25
N LEU A 31 -4.53 4.67 4.11
CA LEU A 31 -5.86 4.83 4.70
C LEU A 31 -5.81 5.60 6.00
N ASP A 32 -4.75 5.39 6.78
CA ASP A 32 -4.53 6.06 8.05
C ASP A 32 -3.03 6.19 8.34
N CYS A 33 -2.65 7.26 9.03
CA CYS A 33 -1.29 7.47 9.51
C CYS A 33 -1.29 8.45 10.67
N ASP A 34 -0.89 7.97 11.83
CA ASP A 34 -0.81 8.72 13.07
C ASP A 34 0.46 8.36 13.87
N HIS A 35 0.43 8.63 15.17
CA HIS A 35 1.56 8.37 16.06
C HIS A 35 1.70 6.89 16.44
N ASP A 36 0.63 6.11 16.29
CA ASP A 36 0.60 4.68 16.61
C ASP A 36 1.01 3.84 15.40
N GLY A 37 0.88 4.37 14.18
CA GLY A 37 1.44 3.76 12.98
C GLY A 37 0.77 4.22 11.69
N ALA A 38 0.79 3.33 10.69
CA ALA A 38 0.19 3.58 9.39
C ALA A 38 -0.51 2.34 8.86
N LEU A 39 -1.64 2.56 8.20
CA LEU A 39 -2.43 1.53 7.53
C LEU A 39 -2.59 1.89 6.06
N GLY A 40 -2.36 0.92 5.16
CA GLY A 40 -2.56 1.13 3.74
C GLY A 40 -2.93 -0.15 2.99
N VAL A 41 -3.41 0.03 1.76
CA VAL A 41 -3.84 -1.05 0.87
C VAL A 41 -3.08 -0.98 -0.44
N THR A 42 -2.47 -2.09 -0.85
CA THR A 42 -1.82 -2.22 -2.16
C THR A 42 -2.87 -2.28 -3.27
N LEU A 43 -2.80 -1.36 -4.23
CA LEU A 43 -3.81 -1.22 -5.28
C LEU A 43 -3.51 -2.03 -6.55
N ASN A 44 -2.24 -2.30 -6.83
CA ASN A 44 -1.80 -2.82 -8.12
C ASN A 44 -1.29 -4.27 -8.06
N LYS A 45 -1.72 -5.04 -7.06
CA LYS A 45 -1.44 -6.48 -6.95
C LYS A 45 -2.75 -7.24 -6.83
N LEU A 46 -3.14 -7.93 -7.91
CA LEU A 46 -4.37 -8.70 -7.95
C LEU A 46 -4.25 -9.96 -7.08
N ALA A 47 -5.24 -10.18 -6.21
CA ALA A 47 -5.36 -11.42 -5.46
C ALA A 47 -5.82 -12.57 -6.39
N GLY A 48 -5.33 -13.78 -6.16
CA GLY A 48 -5.79 -14.97 -6.89
C GLY A 48 -7.18 -15.45 -6.46
N THR A 49 -7.67 -15.00 -5.31
CA THR A 49 -8.99 -15.33 -4.78
C THR A 49 -10.05 -14.45 -5.44
N SER A 50 -11.10 -15.05 -6.01
CA SER A 50 -12.20 -14.28 -6.57
C SER A 50 -13.09 -13.69 -5.47
N LEU A 51 -13.81 -12.62 -5.81
CA LEU A 51 -14.66 -11.89 -4.86
C LEU A 51 -15.82 -12.75 -4.37
N GLU A 52 -16.39 -13.56 -5.24
CA GLU A 52 -17.50 -14.46 -4.97
C GLU A 52 -17.13 -15.57 -3.98
N ALA A 53 -15.83 -15.86 -3.82
CA ALA A 53 -15.35 -16.83 -2.85
C ALA A 53 -15.24 -16.26 -1.43
N VAL A 54 -15.31 -14.94 -1.27
CA VAL A 54 -15.07 -14.25 0.02
C VAL A 54 -16.23 -13.37 0.49
N LEU A 55 -17.13 -12.97 -0.40
CA LEU A 55 -18.36 -12.26 -0.04
C LEU A 55 -19.55 -13.22 -0.04
N PRO A 56 -20.47 -13.09 0.94
CA PRO A 56 -21.69 -13.89 1.02
C PRO A 56 -22.70 -13.58 -0.08
#